data_AF-A0A7S2LYN6-F1
#
_entry.id   AF-A0A7S2LYN6-F1
#
_cell.length_a   1.000
_cell.length_b   1.000
_cell.length_c   1.000
_cell.angle_alpha   90.00
_cell.angle_beta   90.00
_cell.angle_gamma   90.00
#
_symmetry.space_group_name_H-M   'P 1'
#
loop_
_entity.id
_entity.type
_entity.pdbx_description
1 polymer ?
#
loop_
_entity_poly.entity_id
_entity_poly.type
_entity_poly.pdbx_seq_one_letter_code
_entity_poly.pdbx_strand_id
1 'polypeptide(L)'
;SRRGTAAPPSCSPRASRGTTIIVLPDVASQADPRQWEYSTYDVGSADLSWFSSIFFAEAEGESLYIFGHGPNPDGSAPTQFSKTILARAAFSDLLGHKWGNIEYWVGAGTWSPSPENFRALDVPSWETTCVWSEELGVWYSFNIEPFGSEIFMWTAEAITGTWTRTSVYKIPAPFNASPYLNYAAKAHPELVQPAVTAEAVDVKLGLGCACACGCACDSMAVRERGVELMLSFVTNVLTADTDEQHGQSTGNLLFGKGQMAWPVRAYWPRFL
;
A
#
# COMPACT_ATOMS: atom_id res chain seq x y z
N SER A 1 12.44 24.14 -54.35
CA SER A 1 12.46 24.24 -52.89
C SER A 1 11.58 23.14 -52.30
N ARG A 2 12.16 22.08 -51.73
CA ARG A 2 11.38 21.05 -51.03
C ARG A 2 11.12 21.54 -49.60
N ARG A 3 9.87 21.82 -49.27
CA ARG A 3 9.44 22.14 -47.90
C ARG A 3 9.59 20.87 -47.06
N GLY A 4 10.52 20.89 -46.12
CA GLY A 4 10.62 19.85 -45.09
C GLY A 4 9.43 19.98 -44.15
N THR A 5 8.63 18.92 -44.07
CA THR A 5 7.61 18.76 -43.04
C THR A 5 8.32 18.46 -41.73
N ALA A 6 8.26 19.39 -40.78
CA ALA A 6 8.72 19.16 -39.42
C ALA A 6 7.94 17.98 -38.82
N ALA A 7 8.66 17.03 -38.23
CA ALA A 7 8.04 15.95 -37.48
C ALA A 7 7.21 16.55 -36.31
N PRO A 8 6.03 16.00 -36.00
CA PRO A 8 5.25 16.45 -34.86
C PRO A 8 6.06 16.27 -33.57
N PRO A 9 5.90 17.17 -32.58
CA PRO A 9 6.58 17.05 -31.30
C PRO A 9 6.25 15.70 -30.69
N SER A 10 7.29 14.92 -30.37
CA SER A 10 7.14 13.67 -29.63
C SER A 10 6.54 13.98 -28.26
N CYS A 11 5.30 13.56 -28.02
CA CYS A 11 4.73 13.54 -26.68
C CYS A 11 5.62 12.65 -25.81
N SER A 12 6.48 13.28 -24.99
CA SER A 12 7.19 12.55 -23.96
C SER A 12 6.15 11.99 -22.98
N PRO A 13 6.21 10.70 -22.63
CA PRO A 13 5.30 10.13 -21.65
C PRO A 13 5.32 10.95 -20.37
N ARG A 14 4.15 11.35 -19.87
CA ARG A 14 4.01 12.16 -18.66
C ARG A 14 4.49 11.32 -17.48
N ALA A 15 5.63 11.68 -16.90
CA ALA A 15 6.11 11.08 -15.66
C ALA A 15 5.13 11.36 -14.51
N SER A 16 4.91 10.38 -13.64
CA SER A 16 4.25 10.61 -12.34
C SER A 16 5.01 11.68 -11.57
N ARG A 17 4.32 12.68 -11.02
CA ARG A 17 4.96 13.80 -10.30
C ARG A 17 4.60 13.77 -8.82
N GLY A 18 5.20 12.84 -8.09
CA GLY A 18 5.17 12.78 -6.63
C GLY A 18 4.09 11.87 -6.06
N THR A 19 4.10 11.78 -4.72
CA THR A 19 3.19 10.98 -3.92
C THR A 19 2.31 11.89 -3.08
N THR A 20 1.00 11.74 -3.15
CA THR A 20 0.08 12.34 -2.16
C THR A 20 -0.24 11.33 -1.10
N ILE A 21 -0.13 11.74 0.16
CA ILE A 21 -0.56 10.96 1.31
C ILE A 21 -1.88 11.51 1.81
N ILE A 22 -2.80 10.60 2.12
CA ILE A 22 -4.08 10.88 2.74
C ILE A 22 -4.05 10.30 4.15
N VAL A 23 -4.33 11.11 5.17
CA VAL A 23 -4.44 10.69 6.56
C VAL A 23 -5.90 10.78 6.99
N LEU A 24 -6.42 9.69 7.56
CA LEU A 24 -7.79 9.56 8.06
C LEU A 24 -7.70 9.27 9.57
N PRO A 25 -7.76 10.29 10.44
CA PRO A 25 -7.41 10.14 11.86
C PRO A 25 -8.44 9.37 12.69
N ASP A 26 -9.70 9.29 12.24
CA ASP A 26 -10.79 8.68 13.00
C ASP A 26 -11.84 8.04 12.09
N VAL A 27 -11.48 6.91 11.48
CA VAL A 27 -12.44 6.14 10.66
C VAL A 27 -13.38 5.28 11.50
N ALA A 28 -13.01 5.00 12.76
CA ALA A 28 -13.75 4.10 13.63
C ALA A 28 -15.00 4.76 14.22
N SER A 29 -14.97 6.07 14.48
CA SER A 29 -16.13 6.80 14.99
C SER A 29 -17.23 7.01 13.95
N GLN A 30 -16.92 6.87 12.65
CA GLN A 30 -17.82 7.13 11.55
C GLN A 30 -18.06 5.85 10.74
N ALA A 31 -19.26 5.27 10.87
CA ALA A 31 -19.62 4.06 10.13
C ALA A 31 -19.75 4.28 8.60
N ASP A 32 -20.04 5.52 8.16
CA ASP A 32 -20.17 5.89 6.76
C ASP A 32 -18.86 6.52 6.24
N PRO A 33 -18.12 5.87 5.31
CA PRO A 33 -16.87 6.40 4.78
C PRO A 33 -16.99 7.77 4.10
N ARG A 34 -18.19 8.17 3.70
CA ARG A 34 -18.45 9.50 3.11
C ARG A 34 -18.38 10.62 4.16
N GLN A 35 -18.37 10.27 5.44
CA GLN A 35 -18.28 11.18 6.58
C GLN A 35 -16.86 11.24 7.15
N TRP A 36 -15.92 10.44 6.64
CA TRP A 36 -14.54 10.46 7.11
C TRP A 36 -13.89 11.80 6.81
N GLU A 37 -13.36 12.42 7.85
CA GLU A 37 -12.47 13.55 7.72
C GLU A 37 -11.10 13.06 7.29
N TYR A 38 -10.44 13.81 6.41
CA TYR A 38 -9.11 13.49 5.94
C TYR A 38 -8.28 14.75 5.77
N SER A 39 -6.97 14.59 5.87
CA SER A 39 -5.99 15.56 5.44
C SER A 39 -5.14 14.98 4.30
N THR A 40 -4.60 15.86 3.46
CA THR A 40 -3.67 15.49 2.39
C THR A 40 -2.32 16.12 2.63
N TYR A 41 -1.27 15.43 2.19
CA TYR A 41 0.09 15.95 2.18
C TYR A 41 0.83 15.47 0.93
N ASP A 42 1.36 16.42 0.16
CA ASP A 42 2.17 16.13 -1.02
C ASP A 42 3.63 15.85 -0.59
N VAL A 43 4.07 14.61 -0.75
CA VAL A 43 5.44 14.17 -0.47
C VAL A 43 6.30 14.36 -1.73
N GLY A 44 6.86 15.57 -1.84
CA GLY A 44 8.07 15.85 -2.64
C GLY A 44 8.03 15.53 -4.14
N SER A 45 9.24 15.44 -4.74
CA SER A 45 9.45 15.37 -6.19
C SER A 45 9.20 13.98 -6.80
N ALA A 46 9.02 13.96 -8.13
CA ALA A 46 8.80 12.79 -8.98
C ALA A 46 9.88 11.69 -8.91
N ASP A 47 11.02 11.98 -8.28
CA ASP A 47 12.22 11.15 -8.35
C ASP A 47 12.14 9.92 -7.42
N LEU A 48 11.25 9.99 -6.43
CA LEU A 48 10.91 8.87 -5.56
C LEU A 48 9.46 8.49 -5.77
N SER A 49 9.23 7.19 -5.90
CA SER A 49 7.89 6.65 -6.09
C SER A 49 7.52 5.78 -4.91
N TRP A 50 6.84 6.37 -3.93
CA TRP A 50 6.27 5.68 -2.78
C TRP A 50 4.85 5.26 -3.13
N PHE A 51 4.67 4.10 -3.77
CA PHE A 51 3.34 3.58 -4.10
C PHE A 51 3.22 2.07 -3.86
N SER A 52 4.30 1.43 -3.43
CA SER A 52 4.37 -0.02 -3.39
C SER A 52 3.61 -0.57 -2.19
N SER A 53 3.99 -0.20 -0.96
CA SER A 53 3.36 -0.71 0.26
C SER A 53 3.71 0.18 1.46
N ILE A 54 2.78 0.33 2.40
CA ILE A 54 3.06 0.84 3.75
C ILE A 54 2.59 -0.20 4.75
N PHE A 55 3.43 -0.47 5.74
CA PHE A 55 3.25 -1.59 6.65
C PHE A 55 4.02 -1.36 7.95
N PHE A 56 3.67 -2.12 8.98
CA PHE A 56 4.32 -2.09 10.28
C PHE A 56 4.33 -3.49 10.88
N ALA A 57 5.14 -3.67 11.91
CA ALA A 57 5.07 -4.78 12.83
C ALA A 57 4.90 -4.21 14.23
N GLU A 58 3.86 -4.63 14.96
CA GLU A 58 3.65 -4.18 16.35
C GLU A 58 4.87 -4.49 17.23
N ALA A 59 5.54 -5.61 16.95
CA ALA A 59 6.79 -6.02 17.61
C ALA A 59 7.95 -5.04 17.40
N GLU A 60 7.91 -4.20 16.36
CA GLU A 60 8.94 -3.20 16.05
C GLU A 60 8.55 -1.77 16.51
N GLY A 61 7.50 -1.67 17.34
CA GLY A 61 7.08 -0.42 17.99
C GLY A 61 6.32 0.51 17.06
N GLU A 62 6.63 1.82 17.12
CA GLU A 62 5.94 2.85 16.32
C GLU A 62 6.47 2.98 14.88
N SER A 63 7.38 2.11 14.45
CA SER A 63 7.98 2.23 13.12
C SER A 63 7.01 1.76 12.04
N LEU A 64 6.66 2.67 11.13
CA LEU A 64 6.07 2.35 9.85
C LEU A 64 7.16 2.26 8.79
N TYR A 65 7.02 1.31 7.90
CA TYR A 65 7.88 1.09 6.75
C TYR A 65 7.15 1.37 5.46
N ILE A 66 7.88 1.93 4.50
CA ILE A 66 7.35 2.36 3.22
C ILE A 66 8.25 1.76 2.13
N PHE A 67 7.67 0.90 1.29
CA PHE A 67 8.31 0.47 0.05
C PHE A 67 8.07 1.49 -1.05
N GLY A 68 9.12 1.75 -1.81
CA GLY A 68 9.05 2.56 -3.00
C GLY A 68 10.15 2.23 -3.99
N HIS A 69 10.33 3.11 -4.96
CA HIS A 69 11.36 3.02 -5.98
C HIS A 69 12.18 4.31 -6.02
N GLY A 70 13.50 4.14 -6.03
CA GLY A 70 14.45 5.23 -6.25
C GLY A 70 14.76 5.42 -7.74
N PRO A 71 15.51 6.48 -8.09
CA PRO A 71 15.97 6.69 -9.46
C PRO A 71 16.80 5.50 -9.94
N ASN A 72 16.72 5.22 -11.24
CA ASN A 72 17.55 4.19 -11.87
C ASN A 72 19.04 4.61 -11.81
N PRO A 73 20.00 3.67 -11.96
CA PRO A 73 21.42 3.99 -11.96
C PRO A 73 21.87 5.02 -13.01
N ASP A 74 21.08 5.20 -14.07
CA ASP A 74 21.29 6.20 -15.12
C ASP A 74 20.64 7.56 -14.83
N GLY A 75 20.04 7.72 -13.65
CA GLY A 75 19.32 8.92 -13.23
C GLY A 75 17.92 9.07 -13.83
N SER A 76 17.45 8.10 -14.62
CA SER A 76 16.09 8.11 -15.14
C SER A 76 15.06 7.85 -14.04
N ALA A 77 13.83 8.33 -14.25
CA ALA A 77 12.73 8.13 -13.32
C ALA A 77 12.49 6.64 -13.04
N PRO A 78 12.07 6.27 -11.82
CA PRO A 78 11.75 4.89 -11.49
C PRO A 78 10.71 4.30 -12.45
N THR A 79 10.88 3.03 -12.77
CA THR A 79 9.96 2.23 -13.57
C THR A 79 9.49 1.02 -12.78
N GLN A 80 8.57 0.24 -13.35
CA GLN A 80 8.13 -1.03 -12.76
C GLN A 80 9.24 -2.08 -12.55
N PHE A 81 10.40 -1.87 -13.18
CA PHE A 81 11.55 -2.75 -13.06
C PHE A 81 12.63 -2.19 -12.12
N SER A 82 12.40 -1.00 -11.54
CA SER A 82 13.33 -0.41 -10.59
C SER A 82 13.37 -1.23 -9.31
N LYS A 83 14.55 -1.26 -8.69
CA LYS A 83 14.74 -1.95 -7.42
C LYS A 83 13.92 -1.30 -6.31
N THR A 84 13.48 -2.13 -5.38
CA THR A 84 12.76 -1.71 -4.18
C THR A 84 13.71 -0.97 -3.25
N ILE A 85 13.29 0.21 -2.78
CA ILE A 85 13.94 0.94 -1.71
C ILE A 85 13.02 0.96 -0.49
N LEU A 86 13.59 1.21 0.68
CA LEU A 86 12.89 1.20 1.96
C LEU A 86 13.07 2.55 2.65
N ALA A 87 11.97 3.10 3.13
CA ALA A 87 11.93 4.19 4.07
C ALA A 87 11.24 3.75 5.36
N ARG A 88 11.47 4.48 6.45
CA ARG A 88 10.73 4.34 7.70
C ARG A 88 10.40 5.69 8.30
N ALA A 89 9.37 5.72 9.13
CA ALA A 89 9.03 6.87 9.96
C ALA A 89 8.29 6.40 11.22
N ALA A 90 8.28 7.24 12.26
CA ALA A 90 7.39 7.00 13.38
C ALA A 90 5.94 7.23 12.97
N PHE A 91 5.03 6.37 13.44
CA PHE A 91 3.59 6.48 13.22
C PHE A 91 3.06 7.84 13.67
N SER A 92 3.50 8.29 14.85
CA SER A 92 3.17 9.60 15.43
C SER A 92 3.66 10.77 14.56
N ASP A 93 4.79 10.63 13.87
CA ASP A 93 5.28 11.64 12.94
C ASP A 93 4.43 11.71 11.67
N LEU A 94 3.96 10.57 11.14
CA LEU A 94 3.08 10.57 9.97
C LEU A 94 1.73 11.21 10.28
N LEU A 95 1.13 10.86 11.42
CA LEU A 95 -0.11 11.50 11.89
C LEU A 95 0.06 13.01 12.12
N GLY A 96 1.22 13.42 12.65
CA GLY A 96 1.56 14.82 12.87
C GLY A 96 2.05 15.57 11.63
N HIS A 97 2.00 14.96 10.45
CA HIS A 97 2.50 15.49 9.18
C HIS A 97 3.99 15.90 9.22
N LYS A 98 4.81 15.25 10.05
CA LYS A 98 6.25 15.50 10.17
C LYS A 98 7.04 14.66 9.17
N TRP A 99 6.69 14.78 7.89
CA TRP A 99 7.28 14.00 6.81
C TRP A 99 8.77 14.25 6.59
N GLY A 100 9.31 15.35 7.10
CA GLY A 100 10.76 15.62 7.13
C GLY A 100 11.55 14.68 8.04
N ASN A 101 10.88 13.89 8.89
CA ASN A 101 11.51 12.90 9.78
C ASN A 101 11.60 11.50 9.15
N ILE A 102 11.19 11.33 7.89
CA ILE A 102 11.39 10.04 7.20
C ILE A 102 12.89 9.75 7.13
N GLU A 103 13.25 8.51 7.45
CA GLU A 103 14.59 8.00 7.22
C GLU A 103 14.58 6.95 6.11
N TYR A 104 15.66 6.91 5.34
CA TYR A 104 15.86 6.04 4.19
C TYR A 104 16.93 5.01 4.49
N TRP A 105 16.67 3.76 4.07
CA TRP A 105 17.63 2.68 4.23
C TRP A 105 18.79 2.83 3.24
N VAL A 106 20.01 2.99 3.78
CA VAL A 106 21.23 3.21 2.98
C VAL A 106 22.28 2.11 3.15
N GLY A 107 22.10 1.22 4.13
CA GLY A 107 23.01 0.08 4.34
C GLY A 107 22.92 -0.50 5.74
N ALA A 108 23.65 -1.58 6.01
CA ALA A 108 23.57 -2.35 7.25
C ALA A 108 23.53 -1.47 8.52
N GLY A 109 22.41 -1.51 9.24
CA GLY A 109 22.15 -0.72 10.47
C GLY A 109 22.07 0.79 10.27
N THR A 110 22.12 1.29 9.04
CA THR A 110 22.28 2.71 8.73
C THR A 110 21.06 3.26 8.01
N TRP A 111 20.49 4.30 8.63
CA TRP A 111 19.36 5.06 8.12
C TRP A 111 19.80 6.51 7.89
N SER A 112 19.32 7.12 6.82
CA SER A 112 19.68 8.48 6.41
C SER A 112 18.44 9.36 6.37
N PRO A 113 18.47 10.61 6.86
CA PRO A 113 17.38 11.56 6.63
C PRO A 113 17.36 12.11 5.19
N SER A 114 18.38 11.80 4.38
CA SER A 114 18.52 12.29 3.00
C SER A 114 18.11 11.20 2.00
N PRO A 115 17.29 11.52 0.99
CA PRO A 115 16.78 10.57 -0.01
C PRO A 115 17.82 10.27 -1.10
N GLU A 116 18.97 9.75 -0.70
CA GLU A 116 20.09 9.44 -1.58
C GLU A 116 20.82 8.16 -1.13
N ASN A 117 21.62 7.58 -2.02
CA ASN A 117 22.46 6.42 -1.72
C ASN A 117 21.68 5.20 -1.17
N PHE A 118 20.46 4.99 -1.66
CA PHE A 118 19.59 3.91 -1.19
C PHE A 118 20.25 2.54 -1.33
N ARG A 119 20.07 1.70 -0.32
CA ARG A 119 20.33 0.26 -0.45
C ARG A 119 19.07 -0.43 -0.93
N ALA A 120 19.13 -0.98 -2.13
CA ALA A 120 18.06 -1.80 -2.68
C ALA A 120 17.78 -3.03 -1.81
N LEU A 121 16.49 -3.39 -1.70
CA LEU A 121 16.04 -4.68 -1.20
C LEU A 121 15.85 -5.64 -2.38
N ASP A 122 16.22 -6.90 -2.17
CA ASP A 122 16.03 -7.98 -3.14
C ASP A 122 14.64 -8.62 -3.01
N VAL A 123 13.61 -7.77 -2.90
CA VAL A 123 12.19 -8.14 -2.95
C VAL A 123 11.55 -7.36 -4.10
N PRO A 124 10.67 -7.95 -4.92
CA PRO A 124 9.94 -7.21 -5.94
C PRO A 124 8.84 -6.35 -5.30
N SER A 125 8.84 -5.04 -5.52
CA SER A 125 7.84 -4.13 -4.93
C SER A 125 6.83 -3.55 -5.91
N TRP A 126 6.61 -4.14 -7.08
CA TRP A 126 5.54 -3.67 -7.96
C TRP A 126 4.17 -3.97 -7.33
N GLU A 127 3.44 -2.92 -6.93
CA GLU A 127 2.08 -2.97 -6.38
C GLU A 127 1.85 -4.13 -5.39
N THR A 128 2.75 -4.26 -4.41
CA THR A 128 2.75 -5.38 -3.48
C THR A 128 2.14 -5.03 -2.12
N THR A 129 1.98 -6.02 -1.26
CA THR A 129 1.78 -5.85 0.17
C THR A 129 2.96 -6.51 0.88
N CYS A 130 3.46 -5.86 1.93
CA CYS A 130 4.39 -6.47 2.88
C CYS A 130 3.73 -6.51 4.25
N VAL A 131 3.83 -7.65 4.94
CA VAL A 131 3.16 -7.89 6.21
C VAL A 131 4.10 -8.67 7.12
N TRP A 132 4.07 -8.37 8.42
CA TRP A 132 4.72 -9.18 9.44
C TRP A 132 3.79 -10.31 9.89
N SER A 133 4.28 -11.56 9.89
CA SER A 133 3.58 -12.69 10.50
C SER A 133 4.17 -12.99 11.87
N GLU A 134 3.40 -12.77 12.93
CA GLU A 134 3.80 -13.15 14.29
C GLU A 134 3.95 -14.66 14.44
N GLU A 135 3.07 -15.44 13.81
CA GLU A 135 3.09 -16.91 13.86
C GLU A 135 4.38 -17.49 13.26
N LEU A 136 4.81 -16.93 12.12
CA LEU A 136 5.99 -17.41 11.41
C LEU A 136 7.28 -16.70 11.82
N GLY A 137 7.18 -15.56 12.50
CA GLY A 137 8.33 -14.72 12.86
C GLY A 137 9.07 -14.16 11.64
N VAL A 138 8.35 -13.87 10.55
CA VAL A 138 8.94 -13.36 9.31
C VAL A 138 8.07 -12.25 8.69
N TRP A 139 8.75 -11.35 7.98
CA TRP A 139 8.14 -10.51 6.97
C TRP A 139 7.79 -11.36 5.76
N TYR A 140 6.63 -11.12 5.16
CA TYR A 140 6.24 -11.76 3.92
C TYR A 140 5.59 -10.79 2.94
N SER A 141 5.72 -11.11 1.66
CA SER A 141 5.15 -10.36 0.55
C SER A 141 4.81 -11.30 -0.60
N PHE A 142 3.84 -10.92 -1.45
CA PHE A 142 3.49 -11.70 -2.64
C PHE A 142 3.82 -10.92 -3.91
N ASN A 143 4.20 -11.65 -4.94
CA ASN A 143 4.45 -11.07 -6.24
C ASN A 143 4.16 -12.06 -7.37
N ILE A 144 3.79 -11.52 -8.53
CA ILE A 144 3.69 -12.23 -9.80
C ILE A 144 4.77 -11.62 -10.69
N GLU A 145 5.65 -12.46 -11.24
CA GLU A 145 6.65 -11.96 -12.19
C GLU A 145 5.98 -11.35 -13.42
N PRO A 146 6.62 -10.39 -14.11
CA PRO A 146 6.03 -9.75 -15.29
C PRO A 146 5.54 -10.79 -16.32
N PHE A 147 4.25 -10.72 -16.65
CA PHE A 147 3.58 -11.65 -17.58
C PHE A 147 3.56 -13.13 -17.12
N GLY A 148 3.84 -13.37 -15.85
CA GLY A 148 3.80 -14.71 -15.25
C GLY A 148 2.39 -15.19 -14.91
N SER A 149 2.31 -16.47 -14.56
CA SER A 149 1.11 -17.09 -13.99
C SER A 149 1.40 -17.77 -12.65
N GLU A 150 2.57 -17.55 -12.07
CA GLU A 150 2.96 -18.07 -10.77
C GLU A 150 2.97 -16.95 -9.74
N ILE A 151 2.41 -17.22 -8.58
CA ILE A 151 2.46 -16.36 -7.41
C ILE A 151 3.61 -16.86 -6.54
N PHE A 152 4.54 -15.95 -6.25
CA PHE A 152 5.66 -16.20 -5.36
C PHE A 152 5.40 -15.52 -4.02
N MET A 153 5.65 -16.26 -2.95
CA MET A 153 5.82 -15.71 -1.61
C MET A 153 7.29 -15.38 -1.40
N TRP A 154 7.55 -14.15 -0.96
CA TRP A 154 8.85 -13.68 -0.55
C TRP A 154 8.86 -13.55 0.97
N THR A 155 9.89 -14.03 1.66
CA THR A 155 10.00 -13.93 3.12
C THR A 155 11.37 -13.48 3.60
N ALA A 156 11.41 -12.79 4.74
CA ALA A 156 12.66 -12.39 5.42
C ALA A 156 12.47 -12.32 6.94
N GLU A 157 13.47 -12.71 7.73
CA GLU A 157 13.44 -12.59 9.20
C GLU A 157 13.51 -11.14 9.68
N ALA A 158 14.15 -10.27 8.88
CA ALA A 158 14.23 -8.83 9.11
C ALA A 158 13.88 -8.09 7.82
N ILE A 159 13.22 -6.93 7.92
CA ILE A 159 12.77 -6.15 6.76
C ILE A 159 13.92 -5.73 5.83
N THR A 160 15.09 -5.45 6.41
CA THR A 160 16.34 -5.13 5.70
C THR A 160 17.21 -6.36 5.40
N GLY A 161 16.73 -7.56 5.71
CA GLY A 161 17.46 -8.82 5.60
C GLY A 161 17.42 -9.41 4.19
N THR A 162 17.92 -10.64 4.09
CA THR A 162 17.86 -11.41 2.85
C THR A 162 16.44 -11.95 2.65
N TRP A 163 15.88 -11.69 1.47
CA TRP A 163 14.57 -12.20 1.08
C TRP A 163 14.69 -13.53 0.33
N THR A 164 13.88 -14.51 0.72
CA THR A 164 13.80 -15.84 0.11
C THR A 164 12.51 -15.96 -0.71
N ARG A 165 12.60 -16.52 -1.91
CA ARG A 165 11.48 -16.67 -2.86
C ARG A 165 11.01 -18.13 -2.92
N THR A 166 9.68 -18.33 -2.82
CA THR A 166 9.03 -19.64 -2.95
C THR A 166 7.78 -19.54 -3.83
N SER A 167 7.62 -20.44 -4.81
CA SER A 167 6.37 -20.53 -5.59
C SER A 167 5.28 -21.17 -4.73
N VAL A 168 4.14 -20.50 -4.58
CA VAL A 168 3.05 -20.96 -3.69
C VAL A 168 1.76 -21.26 -4.43
N TYR A 169 1.57 -20.71 -5.63
CA TYR A 169 0.36 -20.93 -6.40
C TYR A 169 0.61 -20.72 -7.88
N LYS A 170 -0.09 -21.51 -8.70
CA LYS A 170 -0.13 -21.33 -10.15
C LYS A 170 -1.55 -20.99 -10.57
N ILE A 171 -1.69 -19.83 -11.20
CA ILE A 171 -2.94 -19.33 -11.73
C ILE A 171 -3.42 -20.31 -12.81
N PRO A 172 -4.67 -20.80 -12.74
CA PRO A 172 -5.18 -21.77 -13.69
C PRO A 172 -5.62 -21.11 -15.01
N ALA A 173 -5.80 -21.93 -16.04
CA ALA A 173 -6.46 -21.50 -17.27
C ALA A 173 -7.93 -21.08 -16.99
N PRO A 174 -8.48 -20.12 -17.77
CA PRO A 174 -7.86 -19.42 -18.90
C PRO A 174 -7.02 -18.19 -18.49
N PHE A 175 -6.99 -17.84 -17.20
CA PHE A 175 -6.35 -16.61 -16.70
C PHE A 175 -4.82 -16.64 -16.74
N ASN A 176 -4.22 -17.80 -17.02
CA ASN A 176 -2.78 -17.96 -17.14
C ASN A 176 -2.22 -17.66 -18.54
N ALA A 177 -3.05 -17.16 -19.45
CA ALA A 177 -2.66 -16.86 -20.83
C ALA A 177 -3.35 -15.59 -21.35
N SER A 178 -2.81 -15.07 -22.47
CA SER A 178 -3.40 -13.97 -23.22
C SER A 178 -4.89 -14.24 -23.53
N PRO A 179 -5.79 -13.24 -23.39
CA PRO A 179 -5.51 -11.82 -23.20
C PRO A 179 -5.38 -11.39 -21.73
N TYR A 180 -5.35 -12.32 -20.78
CA TYR A 180 -5.29 -11.98 -19.36
C TYR A 180 -3.86 -11.62 -18.94
N LEU A 181 -3.75 -10.52 -18.18
CA LEU A 181 -2.54 -10.13 -17.48
C LEU A 181 -2.80 -10.31 -15.99
N ASN A 182 -1.98 -11.14 -15.33
CA ASN A 182 -2.00 -11.25 -13.88
C ASN A 182 -0.96 -10.28 -13.32
N TYR A 183 -1.38 -9.42 -12.40
CA TYR A 183 -0.55 -8.42 -11.75
C TYR A 183 -1.03 -8.21 -10.32
N ALA A 184 -0.18 -7.57 -9.49
CA ALA A 184 -0.51 -7.15 -8.13
C ALA A 184 -1.07 -8.27 -7.23
N ALA A 185 -0.32 -9.36 -7.04
CA ALA A 185 -0.63 -10.29 -5.96
C ALA A 185 -0.45 -9.60 -4.60
N LYS A 186 -1.52 -9.58 -3.81
CA LYS A 186 -1.57 -8.91 -2.50
C LYS A 186 -2.12 -9.85 -1.44
N ALA A 187 -1.56 -9.75 -0.24
CA ALA A 187 -2.09 -10.34 0.96
C ALA A 187 -3.15 -9.41 1.57
N HIS A 188 -4.19 -10.02 2.12
CA HIS A 188 -5.25 -9.35 2.85
C HIS A 188 -5.44 -10.05 4.20
N PRO A 189 -4.48 -9.89 5.15
CA PRO A 189 -4.55 -10.55 6.45
C PRO A 189 -5.86 -10.21 7.21
N GLU A 190 -6.45 -9.05 6.96
CA GLU A 190 -7.73 -8.60 7.51
C GLU A 190 -8.93 -9.47 7.07
N LEU A 191 -8.79 -10.23 5.97
CA LEU A 191 -9.81 -11.14 5.47
C LEU A 191 -9.66 -12.56 6.00
N VAL A 192 -8.59 -12.84 6.76
CA VAL A 192 -8.39 -14.16 7.37
C VAL A 192 -9.47 -14.35 8.43
N GLN A 193 -10.35 -15.32 8.21
CA GLN A 193 -11.31 -15.71 9.24
C GLN A 193 -10.53 -16.33 10.41
N PRO A 194 -10.89 -16.01 11.67
CA PRO A 194 -10.36 -16.73 12.81
C PRO A 194 -10.57 -18.22 12.56
N ALA A 195 -9.51 -19.02 12.70
CA ALA A 195 -9.64 -20.46 12.60
C ALA A 195 -10.73 -20.89 13.59
N VAL A 196 -11.80 -21.50 13.08
CA VAL A 196 -12.81 -22.12 13.93
C VAL A 196 -12.09 -23.28 14.60
N THR A 197 -11.56 -23.04 15.80
CA THR A 197 -10.97 -24.09 16.61
C THR A 197 -12.03 -25.17 16.78
N ALA A 198 -11.69 -26.43 16.49
CA ALA A 198 -12.63 -27.55 16.53
C ALA A 198 -13.35 -27.70 17.90
N GLU A 199 -12.81 -27.09 18.96
CA GLU A 199 -13.44 -26.99 20.29
C GLU A 199 -14.67 -26.05 20.33
N ALA A 200 -14.91 -25.23 19.30
CA ALA A 200 -16.10 -24.41 19.14
C ALA A 200 -17.22 -25.10 18.32
N VAL A 201 -17.00 -26.32 17.83
CA VAL A 201 -17.99 -27.09 17.04
C VAL A 201 -18.94 -27.91 17.93
N ASP A 202 -18.96 -27.68 19.25
CA ASP A 202 -19.93 -28.31 20.15
C ASP A 202 -21.04 -27.36 20.67
N VAL A 203 -21.22 -26.19 20.04
CA VAL A 203 -22.29 -25.26 20.42
C VAL A 203 -23.18 -24.93 19.23
N LYS A 204 -24.35 -25.60 19.22
CA LYS A 204 -25.58 -25.34 18.45
C LYS A 204 -25.70 -25.94 17.05
N LEU A 205 -25.68 -27.28 16.98
CA LEU A 205 -26.75 -27.97 16.26
C LEU A 205 -28.04 -27.89 17.10
N GLY A 206 -28.82 -26.81 16.93
CA GLY A 206 -30.28 -26.85 17.05
C GLY A 206 -30.94 -27.26 18.38
N LEU A 207 -30.27 -27.21 19.54
CA LEU A 207 -30.95 -27.28 20.84
C LEU A 207 -30.70 -25.99 21.61
N GLY A 208 -31.79 -25.25 21.86
CA GLY A 208 -31.79 -23.96 22.53
C GLY A 208 -31.04 -24.02 23.86
N CYS A 209 -29.92 -23.31 23.94
CA CYS A 209 -29.34 -22.95 25.22
C CYS A 209 -30.21 -21.82 25.80
N ALA A 210 -31.26 -22.22 26.52
CA ALA A 210 -31.96 -21.37 27.46
C ALA A 210 -31.08 -21.28 28.71
N CYS A 211 -30.17 -20.32 28.74
CA CYS A 211 -29.58 -19.89 30.00
C CYS A 211 -30.71 -19.31 30.85
N ALA A 212 -31.11 -20.03 31.90
CA ALA A 212 -32.16 -19.62 32.84
C ALA A 212 -31.85 -18.32 33.62
N CYS A 213 -30.67 -17.71 33.39
CA CYS A 213 -30.26 -16.47 34.05
C CYS A 213 -30.70 -15.19 33.33
N GLY A 214 -31.29 -15.26 32.12
CA GLY A 214 -31.75 -14.05 31.41
C GLY A 214 -30.63 -13.04 31.07
N CYS A 215 -29.37 -13.43 31.23
CA CYS A 215 -28.24 -12.60 30.85
C CYS A 215 -28.05 -12.70 29.33
N ALA A 216 -28.20 -11.57 28.64
CA ALA A 216 -27.68 -11.41 27.30
C ALA A 216 -26.19 -11.78 27.35
N CYS A 217 -25.80 -12.86 26.69
CA CYS A 217 -24.40 -13.10 26.41
C CYS A 217 -23.97 -12.01 25.43
N ASP A 218 -23.35 -10.98 25.99
CA ASP A 218 -22.78 -9.86 25.27
C ASP A 218 -21.99 -10.40 24.08
N SER A 219 -22.30 -9.79 22.93
CA SER A 219 -21.59 -9.91 21.68
C SER A 219 -20.10 -10.06 21.91
N MET A 220 -19.50 -11.04 21.22
CA MET A 220 -18.06 -11.11 21.02
C MET A 220 -17.53 -9.69 20.82
N ALA A 221 -16.74 -9.23 21.80
CA ALA A 221 -16.07 -7.95 21.74
C ALA A 221 -15.21 -7.95 20.47
N VAL A 222 -15.75 -7.36 19.41
CA VAL A 222 -14.97 -6.84 18.31
C VAL A 222 -14.00 -5.89 18.99
N ARG A 223 -12.72 -6.28 19.09
CA ARG A 223 -11.67 -5.43 19.64
C ARG A 223 -11.80 -4.08 18.94
N GLU A 224 -12.21 -3.05 19.68
CA GLU A 224 -12.26 -1.67 19.20
C GLU A 224 -10.84 -1.28 18.81
N ARG A 225 -10.50 -1.39 17.52
CA ARG A 225 -9.30 -0.77 16.96
C ARG A 225 -9.62 0.71 16.84
N GLY A 226 -9.20 1.47 17.85
CA GLY A 226 -9.58 2.89 18.03
C GLY A 226 -9.02 3.87 17.00
N VAL A 227 -8.12 3.45 16.11
CA VAL A 227 -7.58 4.26 15.01
C VAL A 227 -7.17 3.31 13.88
N GLU A 228 -7.64 3.54 12.66
CA GLU A 228 -7.17 2.88 11.42
C GLU A 228 -6.44 3.95 10.61
N LEU A 229 -5.17 3.74 10.29
CA LEU A 229 -4.47 4.61 9.35
C LEU A 229 -4.57 4.00 7.95
N MET A 230 -5.55 4.46 7.17
CA MET A 230 -5.64 4.08 5.76
C MET A 230 -4.73 4.99 4.93
N LEU A 231 -3.64 4.41 4.41
CA LEU A 231 -2.74 5.10 3.49
C LEU A 231 -3.10 4.71 2.06
N SER A 232 -3.49 5.73 1.31
CA SER A 232 -3.97 5.63 -0.04
C SER A 232 -3.06 6.47 -0.93
N PHE A 233 -2.53 5.84 -1.98
CA PHE A 233 -1.63 6.50 -2.92
C PHE A 233 -2.40 6.93 -4.15
N VAL A 234 -2.32 8.22 -4.46
CA VAL A 234 -2.73 8.74 -5.75
C VAL A 234 -1.52 9.34 -6.43
N THR A 235 -1.16 8.80 -7.58
CA THR A 235 -0.13 9.41 -8.41
C THR A 235 -0.64 10.76 -8.88
N ASN A 236 0.04 11.83 -8.50
CA ASN A 236 -0.29 13.15 -9.00
C ASN A 236 0.03 13.20 -10.49
N VAL A 237 -1.02 13.26 -11.32
CA VAL A 237 -0.92 13.77 -12.70
C VAL A 237 -1.21 15.26 -12.61
N LEU A 238 -0.20 16.05 -12.26
CA LEU A 238 -0.30 17.50 -12.42
C LEU A 238 -0.50 17.77 -13.91
N THR A 239 -1.69 18.27 -14.27
CA THR A 239 -1.95 18.74 -15.62
C THR A 239 -1.03 19.94 -15.84
N ALA A 240 -0.13 19.83 -16.82
CA ALA A 240 0.84 20.89 -17.14
C ALA A 240 0.19 22.17 -17.72
N ASP A 241 -1.14 22.27 -17.73
CA ASP A 241 -1.90 23.32 -18.42
C ASP A 241 -2.55 24.35 -17.48
N THR A 242 -2.30 24.28 -16.17
CA THR A 242 -2.63 25.39 -15.27
C THR A 242 -1.34 25.95 -14.68
N ASP A 243 -1.06 27.23 -14.92
CA ASP A 243 0.09 28.00 -14.38
C ASP A 243 0.11 28.09 -12.83
N GLU A 244 -0.62 27.22 -12.12
CA GLU A 244 -0.68 27.13 -10.67
C GLU A 244 0.48 26.27 -10.14
N GLN A 245 1.71 26.80 -10.21
CA GLN A 245 2.92 26.17 -9.65
C GLN A 245 2.92 26.03 -8.11
N HIS A 246 1.84 26.39 -7.42
CA HIS A 246 1.72 26.27 -5.96
C HIS A 246 0.37 25.70 -5.48
N GLY A 247 -0.42 25.11 -6.39
CA GLY A 247 -1.67 24.48 -6.02
C GLY A 247 -1.43 23.13 -5.38
N GLN A 248 -1.55 23.04 -4.04
CA GLN A 248 -2.04 21.80 -3.43
C GLN A 248 -3.29 21.37 -4.21
N SER A 249 -3.45 20.09 -4.50
CA SER A 249 -4.73 19.59 -5.02
C SER A 249 -5.82 19.88 -3.98
N THR A 250 -6.53 21.01 -4.11
CA THR A 250 -7.68 21.35 -3.26
C THR A 250 -8.97 20.66 -3.72
N GLY A 251 -8.85 19.58 -4.49
CA GLY A 251 -9.97 18.76 -4.93
C GLY A 251 -10.37 17.76 -3.84
N ASN A 252 -11.68 17.56 -3.68
CA ASN A 252 -12.22 16.45 -2.91
C ASN A 252 -11.87 15.13 -3.61
N LEU A 253 -10.73 14.56 -3.24
CA LEU A 253 -10.16 13.35 -3.85
C LEU A 253 -11.03 12.11 -3.59
N LEU A 254 -11.78 12.14 -2.49
CA LEU A 254 -12.57 10.99 -2.06
C LEU A 254 -14.05 11.15 -2.45
N PHE A 255 -14.72 12.24 -2.08
CA PHE A 255 -16.10 12.51 -2.51
C PHE A 255 -16.37 14.02 -2.40
N GLY A 256 -16.77 14.68 -3.49
CA GLY A 256 -17.41 15.99 -3.32
C GLY A 256 -18.72 15.78 -2.56
N LYS A 257 -19.07 16.66 -1.61
CA LYS A 257 -20.36 16.61 -0.92
C LYS A 257 -21.47 16.68 -1.99
N GLY A 258 -22.06 15.54 -2.35
CA GLY A 258 -23.06 15.42 -3.41
C GLY A 258 -22.53 15.26 -4.85
N GLN A 259 -21.23 15.01 -5.07
CA GLN A 259 -20.68 14.74 -6.42
C GLN A 259 -20.06 13.34 -6.53
N MET A 260 -20.66 12.50 -7.37
CA MET A 260 -20.00 11.33 -7.98
C MET A 260 -19.19 11.80 -9.20
N ALA A 261 -18.04 12.42 -9.00
CA ALA A 261 -16.96 12.27 -9.96
C ALA A 261 -16.28 10.98 -9.50
N TRP A 262 -16.49 9.81 -10.10
CA TRP A 262 -15.89 9.30 -11.33
C TRP A 262 -16.82 8.24 -11.95
N PRO A 263 -17.05 8.19 -13.28
CA PRO A 263 -17.77 7.09 -13.93
C PRO A 263 -16.96 5.77 -13.96
N VAL A 264 -15.74 5.75 -13.44
CA VAL A 264 -14.84 4.60 -13.45
C VAL A 264 -14.49 4.26 -12.01
N ARG A 265 -14.84 3.04 -11.59
CA ARG A 265 -14.60 2.53 -10.23
C ARG A 265 -13.09 2.43 -9.99
N ALA A 266 -12.55 3.23 -9.08
CA ALA A 266 -11.28 2.91 -8.42
C ALA A 266 -11.60 2.00 -7.23
N TYR A 267 -11.02 0.79 -7.22
CA TYR A 267 -11.07 -0.10 -6.07
C TYR A 267 -10.09 0.42 -5.01
N TRP A 268 -10.60 0.71 -3.82
CA TRP A 268 -9.78 1.03 -2.65
C TRP A 268 -9.79 -0.18 -1.72
N PRO A 269 -8.62 -0.79 -1.44
CA PRO A 269 -8.55 -1.76 -0.36
C PRO A 269 -8.81 -1.05 0.97
N ARG A 270 -9.67 -1.65 1.79
CA ARG A 270 -9.95 -1.24 3.16
C ARG A 270 -8.94 -1.95 4.06
N PHE A 271 -8.23 -1.24 4.93
CA PHE A 271 -7.23 -1.83 5.83
C PHE A 271 -7.79 -1.96 7.25
N LEU A 272 -8.73 -2.90 7.46
CA LEU A 272 -9.41 -3.18 8.75
C LEU A 272 -8.47 -3.64 9.88
#